data_AF-A0A653CZP6-F1
#
_entry.id   AF-A0A653CZP6-F1
#
_cell.length_a   1.000
_cell.length_b   1.000
_cell.length_c   1.000
_cell.angle_alpha   90.00
_cell.angle_beta   90.00
_cell.angle_gamma   90.00
#
_symmetry.space_group_name_H-M   'P 1'
#
loop_
_entity.id
_entity.type
_entity.pdbx_description
1 polymer ?
#
loop_
_entity_poly.entity_id
_entity_poly.type
_entity_poly.pdbx_seq_one_letter_code
_entity_poly.pdbx_strand_id
1 'polypeptide(L)'
;MTHPSVVLWAVIVQILSESIQIGGQYIGARQRIHNHPIRGYEPKKLHPCEQSSCYPATGNLLIGRENQLYASSTCGLYGQQRYCIVSHLDAERKKCFWCDSRPTSKPNPLLNHNISNIVYRMYPGTRTKSWWQSENGKEKVTIQLDLEAEFHFTHLIITFKTFRPAAMLIERSYDFNKNWQVYRYFAYNCSESFPGVREGPPRDLTDVVCESRYSAVAPSTDGEVIYRVLPPNLPIDNPYSEQVQGLLKITNLRINFTKLHTLGDDLLDRREEIQVR
;
A
#
# COMPACT_ATOMS: atom_id res chain seq x y z
N MET A 1 -17.25 11.76 29.75
CA MET A 1 -15.99 11.68 28.98
C MET A 1 -16.32 11.29 27.54
N THR A 2 -16.76 12.25 26.73
CA THR A 2 -17.00 12.03 25.30
C THR A 2 -15.69 12.38 24.58
N HIS A 3 -14.85 11.37 24.34
CA HIS A 3 -13.67 11.56 23.50
C HIS A 3 -14.12 11.85 22.06
N PRO A 4 -13.51 12.82 21.36
CA PRO A 4 -13.82 13.08 19.96
C PRO A 4 -13.65 11.78 19.17
N SER A 5 -14.49 11.61 18.15
CA SER A 5 -14.43 10.49 17.22
C SER A 5 -13.12 10.57 16.44
N VAL A 6 -12.02 10.07 17.00
CA VAL A 6 -10.73 10.24 16.35
C VAL A 6 -10.63 9.30 15.15
N VAL A 7 -10.77 9.87 13.96
CA VAL A 7 -10.48 9.18 12.71
C VAL A 7 -8.97 8.98 12.62
N LEU A 8 -8.58 7.83 12.10
CA LEU A 8 -7.18 7.38 12.03
C LEU A 8 -6.97 6.55 10.77
N TRP A 9 -5.73 6.46 10.33
CA TRP A 9 -5.36 5.58 9.22
C TRP A 9 -5.10 4.18 9.75
N ALA A 10 -5.84 3.21 9.22
CA ALA A 10 -5.63 1.80 9.48
C ALA A 10 -5.69 1.07 8.15
N VAL A 11 -4.58 0.52 7.66
CA VAL A 11 -4.52 -0.04 6.29
C VAL A 11 -3.80 -1.37 6.18
N ILE A 12 -4.17 -2.08 5.13
CA ILE A 12 -3.44 -3.20 4.53
C ILE A 12 -3.12 -2.78 3.10
N VAL A 13 -1.92 -3.11 2.61
CA VAL A 13 -1.46 -2.72 1.27
C VAL A 13 -1.11 -3.98 0.50
N GLN A 14 -1.54 -4.05 -0.75
CA GLN A 14 -1.13 -5.07 -1.71
C GLN A 14 -0.53 -4.35 -2.93
N ILE A 15 0.77 -4.57 -3.17
CA ILE A 15 1.49 -3.98 -4.31
C ILE A 15 1.77 -5.09 -5.29
N LEU A 16 1.02 -5.16 -6.38
CA LEU A 16 1.23 -6.19 -7.39
C LEU A 16 2.17 -5.68 -8.48
N SER A 17 3.19 -6.48 -8.76
CA SER A 17 4.26 -6.18 -9.69
C SER A 17 4.54 -7.37 -10.61
N GLU A 18 5.06 -7.05 -11.78
CA GLU A 18 5.77 -8.00 -12.62
C GLU A 18 7.26 -7.76 -12.35
N SER A 19 8.01 -8.78 -11.92
CA SER A 19 9.45 -8.59 -11.68
C SER A 19 10.17 -8.44 -13.02
N ILE A 20 11.15 -7.54 -13.14
CA ILE A 20 12.16 -7.61 -14.21
C ILE A 20 13.41 -8.22 -13.58
N GLN A 21 13.92 -9.33 -14.10
CA GLN A 21 15.30 -9.72 -13.82
C GLN A 21 16.19 -9.27 -14.98
N ILE A 22 17.12 -8.37 -14.69
CA ILE A 22 18.29 -8.11 -15.53
C ILE A 22 19.41 -9.05 -15.08
N GLY A 23 19.81 -9.98 -15.95
CA GLY A 23 21.10 -10.69 -15.86
C GLY A 23 21.18 -11.83 -14.84
N GLY A 24 21.48 -13.04 -15.33
CA GLY A 24 21.43 -14.29 -14.56
C GLY A 24 22.75 -14.76 -13.95
N GLN A 25 22.65 -15.83 -13.14
CA GLN A 25 23.54 -17.00 -13.12
C GLN A 25 23.01 -18.01 -12.09
N TYR A 26 22.53 -19.17 -12.54
CA TYR A 26 22.21 -20.29 -11.66
C TYR A 26 23.45 -21.16 -11.47
N ILE A 27 24.00 -21.16 -10.25
CA ILE A 27 25.01 -22.11 -9.81
C ILE A 27 24.31 -23.46 -9.60
N GLY A 28 24.66 -24.44 -10.43
CA GLY A 28 24.03 -25.77 -10.43
C GLY A 28 24.26 -26.54 -9.14
N ALA A 29 23.18 -27.02 -8.53
CA ALA A 29 23.24 -27.95 -7.41
C ALA A 29 23.64 -29.36 -7.88
N ARG A 30 24.65 -29.91 -7.19
CA ARG A 30 25.31 -31.20 -7.41
C ARG A 30 24.32 -32.37 -7.24
N GLN A 31 23.97 -33.08 -8.33
CA GLN A 31 23.14 -34.30 -8.25
C GLN A 31 23.97 -35.50 -7.79
N ARG A 32 23.43 -36.25 -6.82
CA ARG A 32 23.97 -37.54 -6.35
C ARG A 32 23.84 -38.59 -7.45
N ILE A 33 24.90 -39.34 -7.69
CA ILE A 33 24.96 -40.42 -8.68
C ILE A 33 24.29 -41.67 -8.07
N HIS A 34 23.18 -42.11 -8.67
CA HIS A 34 22.67 -43.48 -8.53
C HIS A 34 22.79 -44.18 -9.89
N ASN A 35 23.48 -45.33 -9.89
CA ASN A 35 23.69 -46.18 -11.06
C ASN A 35 22.44 -47.00 -11.40
N HIS A 36 21.89 -46.86 -12.60
CA HIS A 36 21.22 -47.95 -13.34
C HIS A 36 21.04 -47.62 -14.85
N PRO A 37 20.76 -48.64 -15.69
CA PRO A 37 21.48 -48.89 -16.95
C PRO A 37 20.96 -48.12 -18.18
N ILE A 38 21.78 -48.17 -19.22
CA ILE A 38 21.72 -47.50 -20.54
C ILE A 38 20.29 -47.18 -20.99
N ARG A 39 19.95 -45.89 -20.96
CA ARG A 39 18.74 -45.30 -21.55
C ARG A 39 19.16 -44.46 -22.74
N GLY A 40 18.51 -44.67 -23.89
CA GLY A 40 18.75 -43.90 -25.12
C GLY A 40 18.69 -42.39 -24.87
N TYR A 41 19.31 -41.61 -25.75
CA TYR A 41 19.36 -40.15 -25.67
C TYR A 41 17.94 -39.58 -25.55
N GLU A 42 17.50 -39.28 -24.32
CA GLU A 42 16.32 -38.44 -24.10
C GLU A 42 16.76 -37.00 -24.39
N PRO A 43 16.19 -36.33 -25.41
CA PRO A 43 16.49 -34.93 -25.64
C PRO A 43 16.13 -34.16 -24.37
N LYS A 44 17.11 -33.46 -23.79
CA LYS A 44 16.85 -32.54 -22.67
C LYS A 44 15.73 -31.62 -23.12
N LYS A 45 14.58 -31.68 -22.44
CA LYS A 45 13.51 -30.70 -22.66
C LYS A 45 14.12 -29.33 -22.37
N LEU A 46 14.32 -28.55 -23.43
CA LEU A 46 14.74 -27.15 -23.34
C LEU A 46 13.74 -26.42 -22.45
N HIS A 47 14.26 -25.55 -21.59
CA HIS A 47 13.41 -24.78 -20.68
C HIS A 47 12.45 -23.92 -21.52
N PRO A 48 11.18 -23.70 -21.13
CA PRO A 48 10.23 -22.92 -21.93
C PRO A 48 10.73 -21.51 -22.33
N CYS A 49 11.59 -20.94 -21.50
CA CYS A 49 12.28 -19.66 -21.73
C CYS A 49 13.39 -19.69 -22.79
N GLU A 50 13.85 -20.87 -23.21
CA GLU A 50 14.79 -21.06 -24.32
C GLU A 50 14.04 -21.18 -25.66
N GLN A 51 12.72 -21.36 -25.62
CA GLN A 51 11.87 -21.52 -26.80
C GLN A 51 10.93 -20.33 -27.03
N SER A 52 10.74 -19.47 -26.03
CA SER A 52 9.79 -18.35 -26.08
C SER A 52 10.19 -17.24 -25.10
N SER A 53 9.52 -16.09 -25.20
CA SER A 53 9.71 -14.99 -24.25
C SER A 53 9.44 -15.44 -22.82
N CYS A 54 10.43 -15.22 -21.95
CA CYS A 54 10.37 -15.56 -20.54
C CYS A 54 10.06 -14.30 -19.74
N TYR A 55 8.99 -14.34 -18.96
CA TYR A 55 8.66 -13.27 -18.03
C TYR A 55 8.76 -13.80 -16.60
N PRO A 56 9.40 -13.07 -15.67
CA PRO A 56 9.45 -13.47 -14.27
C PRO A 56 8.05 -13.61 -13.68
N ALA A 57 7.93 -14.39 -12.60
CA ALA A 57 6.68 -14.52 -11.89
C ALA A 57 6.21 -13.16 -11.35
N THR A 58 4.91 -12.90 -11.48
CA THR A 58 4.24 -11.75 -10.88
C THR A 58 4.03 -12.01 -9.39
N GLY A 59 4.12 -10.97 -8.57
CA GLY A 59 4.09 -11.13 -7.12
C GLY A 59 3.80 -9.84 -6.37
N ASN A 60 3.54 -9.98 -5.06
CA ASN A 60 3.40 -8.84 -4.16
C ASN A 60 4.78 -8.34 -3.74
N LEU A 61 5.16 -7.10 -4.12
CA LEU A 61 6.49 -6.55 -3.80
C LEU A 61 6.75 -6.44 -2.30
N LEU A 62 5.70 -6.41 -1.48
CA LEU A 62 5.83 -6.30 -0.03
C LEU A 62 6.35 -7.58 0.64
N ILE A 63 6.14 -8.75 0.03
CA ILE A 63 6.50 -10.04 0.65
C ILE A 63 8.03 -10.13 0.75
N GLY A 64 8.54 -10.36 1.96
CA GLY A 64 9.98 -10.44 2.25
C GLY A 64 10.69 -9.08 2.30
N ARG A 65 9.94 -7.98 2.25
CA ARG A 65 10.46 -6.60 2.29
C ARG A 65 9.91 -5.81 3.48
N GLU A 66 9.56 -6.49 4.56
CA GLU A 66 9.04 -5.87 5.78
C GLU A 66 10.02 -4.82 6.35
N ASN A 67 11.34 -5.06 6.24
CA ASN A 67 12.39 -4.15 6.69
C ASN A 67 12.65 -2.96 5.74
N GLN A 68 12.04 -2.97 4.56
CA GLN A 68 12.12 -1.87 3.58
C GLN A 68 10.93 -0.91 3.66
N LEU A 69 10.06 -1.12 4.66
CA LEU A 69 8.89 -0.31 4.89
C LEU A 69 9.16 0.75 5.95
N TYR A 70 8.69 1.95 5.67
CA TYR A 70 8.72 3.07 6.59
C TYR A 70 7.32 3.69 6.70
N ALA A 71 6.98 4.13 7.91
CA ALA A 71 5.81 4.96 8.17
C ALA A 71 6.19 6.15 9.04
N SER A 72 5.71 7.34 8.69
CA SER A 72 6.00 8.56 9.46
C SER A 72 5.25 8.65 10.79
N SER A 73 4.21 7.84 10.99
CA SER A 73 3.47 7.73 12.25
C SER A 73 3.04 6.29 12.45
N THR A 74 3.04 5.81 13.69
CA THR A 74 2.52 4.49 14.06
C THR A 74 2.04 4.55 15.51
N CYS A 75 0.82 4.07 15.78
CA CYS A 75 0.30 4.11 17.14
C CYS A 75 1.10 3.22 18.08
N GLY A 76 1.16 3.60 19.35
CA GLY A 76 1.64 2.72 20.40
C GLY A 76 3.15 2.47 20.45
N LEU A 77 3.98 3.23 19.70
CA LEU A 77 5.44 3.01 19.66
C LEU A 77 6.16 3.40 20.95
N TYR A 78 5.69 4.44 21.65
CA TYR A 78 6.32 4.98 22.86
C TYR A 78 5.55 4.66 24.15
N GLY A 79 4.41 3.99 24.03
CA GLY A 79 3.50 3.69 25.14
C GLY A 79 2.13 3.33 24.61
N GLN A 80 1.33 2.63 25.42
CA GLN A 80 0.01 2.16 25.00
C GLN A 80 -0.93 3.35 24.70
N GLN A 81 -1.59 3.33 23.55
CA GLN A 81 -2.50 4.39 23.08
C GLN A 81 -3.92 3.86 22.92
N ARG A 82 -4.93 4.59 23.41
CA ARG A 82 -6.35 4.24 23.24
C ARG A 82 -6.86 4.78 21.91
N TYR A 83 -7.62 4.01 21.15
CA TYR A 83 -8.28 4.46 19.92
C TYR A 83 -9.72 3.94 19.84
N CYS A 84 -10.57 4.55 19.03
CA CYS A 84 -11.95 4.11 18.84
C CYS A 84 -12.31 4.03 17.36
N ILE A 85 -13.04 3.00 16.96
CA ILE A 85 -13.51 2.84 15.58
C ILE A 85 -14.97 3.26 15.52
N VAL A 86 -15.29 4.18 14.60
CA VAL A 86 -16.65 4.66 14.34
C VAL A 86 -17.25 3.91 13.15
N SER A 87 -18.50 3.47 13.28
CA SER A 87 -19.26 2.79 12.22
C SER A 87 -20.44 3.67 11.79
N HIS A 88 -20.71 3.73 10.48
CA HIS A 88 -21.84 4.51 9.92
C HIS A 88 -23.23 3.95 10.29
N LEU A 89 -23.32 2.68 10.70
CA LEU A 89 -24.61 1.99 10.89
C LEU A 89 -25.04 1.85 12.36
N ASP A 90 -24.13 2.10 13.30
CA ASP A 90 -24.37 1.89 14.73
C ASP A 90 -23.98 3.15 15.52
N ALA A 91 -24.86 4.15 15.53
CA ALA A 91 -24.71 5.34 16.38
C ALA A 91 -24.50 5.00 17.88
N GLU A 92 -24.80 3.76 18.29
CA GLU A 92 -24.69 3.28 19.67
C GLU A 92 -23.40 2.49 19.99
N ARG A 93 -22.49 2.23 19.05
CA ARG A 93 -21.32 1.37 19.32
C ARG A 93 -19.99 1.94 18.86
N LYS A 94 -19.60 3.11 19.39
CA LYS A 94 -18.17 3.48 19.47
C LYS A 94 -17.43 2.41 20.26
N LYS A 95 -16.73 1.49 19.58
CA LYS A 95 -15.88 0.49 20.23
C LYS A 95 -14.47 1.04 20.33
N CYS A 96 -13.98 1.14 21.56
CA CYS A 96 -12.62 1.58 21.84
C CYS A 96 -11.72 0.40 22.17
N PHE A 97 -10.47 0.51 21.76
CA PHE A 97 -9.43 -0.51 21.82
C PHE A 97 -8.11 0.14 22.26
N TRP A 98 -7.09 -0.69 22.42
CA TRP A 98 -5.74 -0.26 22.77
C TRP A 98 -4.77 -0.66 21.67
N CYS A 99 -3.81 0.21 21.39
CA CYS A 99 -2.68 -0.01 20.50
C CYS A 99 -1.38 -0.01 21.32
N ASP A 100 -0.58 -1.05 21.14
CA ASP A 100 0.75 -1.20 21.73
C ASP A 100 1.68 -1.83 20.69
N SER A 101 2.37 -0.98 19.94
CA SER A 101 3.26 -1.38 18.85
C SER A 101 4.74 -1.32 19.25
N ARG A 102 5.03 -1.27 20.56
CA ARG A 102 6.41 -1.31 21.07
C ARG A 102 7.13 -2.57 20.57
N PRO A 103 8.42 -2.48 20.20
CA PRO A 103 9.19 -3.64 19.81
C PRO A 103 9.24 -4.68 20.93
N THR A 104 8.75 -5.88 20.65
CA THR A 104 8.78 -7.02 21.57
C THR A 104 9.09 -8.29 20.79
N SER A 105 9.65 -9.31 21.45
CA SER A 105 9.97 -10.59 20.79
C SER A 105 8.73 -11.39 20.38
N LYS A 106 7.60 -11.16 21.05
CA LYS A 106 6.30 -11.79 20.78
C LYS A 106 5.20 -10.74 20.90
N PRO A 107 4.99 -9.90 19.87
CA PRO A 107 3.96 -8.87 19.91
C PRO A 107 2.57 -9.52 19.92
N ASN A 108 1.64 -8.91 20.66
CA ASN A 108 0.25 -9.35 20.67
C ASN A 108 -0.44 -8.88 19.37
N PRO A 109 -0.90 -9.78 18.48
CA PRO A 109 -1.52 -9.40 17.22
C PRO A 109 -2.79 -8.55 17.33
N LEU A 110 -3.43 -8.52 18.51
CA LEU A 110 -4.61 -7.68 18.75
C LEU A 110 -4.27 -6.23 19.10
N LEU A 111 -3.02 -5.96 19.54
CA LEU A 111 -2.59 -4.64 20.01
C LEU A 111 -1.51 -4.02 19.12
N ASN A 112 -0.69 -4.84 18.46
CA ASN A 112 0.43 -4.39 17.65
C ASN A 112 -0.03 -4.06 16.22
N HIS A 113 0.16 -2.80 15.80
CA HIS A 113 -0.24 -2.29 14.49
C HIS A 113 0.94 -1.65 13.76
N ASN A 114 2.11 -2.32 13.80
CA ASN A 114 3.35 -1.85 13.18
C ASN A 114 3.26 -1.81 11.63
N ILE A 115 4.14 -1.06 10.96
CA ILE A 115 4.12 -0.90 9.50
C ILE A 115 4.33 -2.23 8.75
N SER A 116 5.09 -3.17 9.31
CA SER A 116 5.27 -4.51 8.72
C SER A 116 3.96 -5.29 8.59
N ASN A 117 2.91 -4.92 9.33
CA ASN A 117 1.62 -5.58 9.27
C ASN A 117 0.84 -5.32 7.97
N ILE A 118 1.26 -4.38 7.12
CA ILE A 118 0.58 -4.14 5.84
C ILE A 118 0.75 -5.30 4.84
N VAL A 119 1.79 -6.15 5.04
CA VAL A 119 2.18 -7.19 4.06
C VAL A 119 1.15 -8.33 3.99
N TYR A 120 0.55 -8.70 5.12
CA TYR A 120 -0.36 -9.83 5.22
C TYR A 120 -1.71 -9.42 5.80
N ARG A 121 -2.81 -9.91 5.20
CA ARG A 121 -4.16 -9.66 5.73
C ARG A 121 -4.41 -10.32 7.10
N MET A 122 -3.68 -11.39 7.40
CA MET A 122 -3.73 -12.12 8.68
C MET A 122 -2.33 -12.13 9.29
N TYR A 123 -2.26 -11.96 10.60
CA TYR A 123 -1.00 -12.03 11.32
C TYR A 123 -0.42 -13.47 11.18
N PRO A 124 0.84 -13.64 10.74
CA PRO A 124 1.40 -14.95 10.41
C PRO A 124 1.19 -16.00 11.50
N GLY A 125 0.70 -17.18 11.11
CA GLY A 125 0.43 -18.30 12.03
C GLY A 125 -0.85 -18.15 12.87
N THR A 126 -1.68 -17.12 12.63
CA THR A 126 -2.93 -16.90 13.37
C THR A 126 -4.11 -16.65 12.44
N ARG A 127 -5.33 -16.55 13.02
CA ARG A 127 -6.55 -16.10 12.31
C ARG A 127 -6.90 -14.63 12.63
N THR A 128 -5.95 -13.89 13.20
CA THR A 128 -6.15 -12.50 13.60
C THR A 128 -5.88 -11.60 12.40
N LYS A 129 -6.83 -10.72 12.05
CA LYS A 129 -6.61 -9.70 11.03
C LYS A 129 -5.45 -8.80 11.44
N SER A 130 -4.55 -8.49 10.51
CA SER A 130 -3.40 -7.63 10.73
C SER A 130 -3.54 -6.35 9.91
N TRP A 131 -3.07 -5.22 10.45
CA TRP A 131 -3.00 -3.94 9.74
C TRP A 131 -1.93 -3.04 10.37
N TRP A 132 -1.49 -2.02 9.63
CA TRP A 132 -0.75 -0.90 10.21
C TRP A 132 -1.71 0.20 10.62
N GLN A 133 -1.39 0.92 11.70
CA GLN A 133 -2.20 2.03 12.18
C GLN A 133 -1.36 3.26 12.58
N SER A 134 -1.75 4.44 12.09
CA SER A 134 -1.15 5.72 12.51
C SER A 134 -1.54 6.09 13.94
N GLU A 135 -0.87 7.10 14.50
CA GLU A 135 -1.39 7.77 15.68
C GLU A 135 -2.75 8.43 15.41
N ASN A 136 -3.50 8.62 16.49
CA ASN A 136 -4.84 9.23 16.48
C ASN A 136 -4.81 10.67 15.94
N GLY A 137 -5.67 10.99 14.98
CA GLY A 137 -5.90 12.37 14.51
C GLY A 137 -4.76 12.97 13.70
N LYS A 138 -3.71 12.20 13.40
CA LYS A 138 -2.64 12.63 12.50
C LYS A 138 -3.12 12.54 11.06
N GLU A 139 -3.41 13.68 10.46
CA GLU A 139 -3.87 13.73 9.06
C GLU A 139 -2.75 13.45 8.07
N LYS A 140 -1.60 14.13 8.25
CA LYS A 140 -0.44 14.06 7.36
C LYS A 140 0.46 12.90 7.75
N VAL A 141 0.29 11.77 7.06
CA VAL A 141 1.05 10.54 7.32
C VAL A 141 1.54 9.95 6.00
N THR A 142 2.75 9.40 6.02
CA THR A 142 3.38 8.83 4.83
C THR A 142 3.73 7.37 5.10
N ILE A 143 3.46 6.50 4.12
CA ILE A 143 4.04 5.15 4.03
C ILE A 143 5.00 5.15 2.83
N GLN A 144 6.19 4.58 3.02
CA GLN A 144 7.18 4.42 1.96
C GLN A 144 7.69 2.99 1.89
N LEU A 145 7.92 2.51 0.67
CA LEU A 145 8.61 1.26 0.36
C LEU A 145 9.85 1.58 -0.48
N ASP A 146 11.00 1.12 -0.01
CA ASP A 146 12.29 1.26 -0.69
C ASP A 146 12.75 -0.08 -1.28
N LEU A 147 12.74 -0.22 -2.60
CA LEU A 147 13.12 -1.47 -3.26
C LEU A 147 14.64 -1.53 -3.45
N GLU A 148 15.18 -2.74 -3.35
CA GLU A 148 16.60 -3.02 -3.54
C GLU A 148 17.04 -2.94 -5.02
N ALA A 149 16.09 -2.89 -5.96
CA ALA A 149 16.31 -2.89 -7.39
C ALA A 149 15.16 -2.17 -8.13
N GLU A 150 15.28 -2.08 -9.45
CA GLU A 150 14.18 -1.62 -10.33
C GLU A 150 13.18 -2.75 -10.57
N PHE A 151 11.88 -2.44 -10.45
CA PHE A 151 10.77 -3.37 -10.72
C PHE A 151 9.76 -2.76 -11.69
N HIS A 152 8.92 -3.60 -12.32
CA HIS A 152 7.71 -3.13 -12.99
C HIS A 152 6.50 -3.20 -12.05
N PHE A 153 6.05 -2.04 -11.63
CA PHE A 153 4.85 -1.88 -10.83
C PHE A 153 3.63 -1.72 -11.75
N THR A 154 2.59 -2.54 -11.54
CA THR A 154 1.39 -2.52 -12.39
C THR A 154 0.19 -1.93 -11.68
N HIS A 155 -0.05 -2.35 -10.42
CA HIS A 155 -1.17 -1.86 -9.65
C HIS A 155 -0.95 -1.92 -8.13
N LEU A 156 -1.57 -0.96 -7.46
CA LEU A 156 -1.64 -0.86 -6.01
C LEU A 156 -3.09 -1.00 -5.58
N ILE A 157 -3.31 -1.83 -4.57
CA ILE A 157 -4.59 -1.97 -3.87
C ILE A 157 -4.33 -1.68 -2.40
N ILE A 158 -5.02 -0.68 -1.85
CA ILE A 158 -4.97 -0.36 -0.42
C ILE A 158 -6.35 -0.67 0.15
N THR A 159 -6.41 -1.55 1.15
CA THR A 159 -7.65 -1.88 1.86
C THR A 159 -7.60 -1.22 3.24
N PHE A 160 -8.58 -0.36 3.52
CA PHE A 160 -8.66 0.40 4.77
C PHE A 160 -9.49 -0.37 5.80
N LYS A 161 -8.96 -0.52 7.01
CA LYS A 161 -9.66 -1.10 8.18
C LYS A 161 -10.68 -0.11 8.77
N THR A 162 -10.47 1.18 8.53
CA THR A 162 -11.37 2.30 8.84
C THR A 162 -11.79 2.99 7.53
N PHE A 163 -12.37 4.18 7.61
CA PHE A 163 -12.70 5.00 6.46
C PHE A 163 -11.49 5.25 5.54
N ARG A 164 -11.75 5.31 4.24
CA ARG A 164 -10.75 5.74 3.25
C ARG A 164 -10.40 7.23 3.45
N PRO A 165 -9.30 7.72 2.86
CA PRO A 165 -8.91 9.09 3.04
C PRO A 165 -9.82 10.08 2.32
N ALA A 166 -10.09 11.20 3.01
CA ALA A 166 -10.73 12.34 2.37
C ALA A 166 -9.81 12.96 1.33
N ALA A 167 -8.49 12.91 1.54
CA ALA A 167 -7.49 13.23 0.51
C ALA A 167 -6.17 12.47 0.72
N MET A 168 -5.61 11.96 -0.37
CA MET A 168 -4.30 11.31 -0.43
C MET A 168 -3.68 11.41 -1.83
N LEU A 169 -2.38 11.13 -1.94
CA LEU A 169 -1.69 10.96 -3.22
C LEU A 169 -0.72 9.79 -3.19
N ILE A 170 -0.44 9.25 -4.37
CA ILE A 170 0.59 8.23 -4.59
C ILE A 170 1.71 8.85 -5.41
N GLU A 171 2.94 8.67 -4.93
CA GLU A 171 4.16 9.09 -5.60
C GLU A 171 5.10 7.91 -5.80
N ARG A 172 6.00 8.05 -6.76
CA ARG A 172 7.05 7.06 -7.02
C ARG A 172 8.38 7.73 -7.33
N SER A 173 9.44 6.98 -7.12
CA SER A 173 10.77 7.23 -7.66
C SER A 173 11.19 6.02 -8.49
N TYR A 174 11.97 6.26 -9.54
CA TYR A 174 12.63 5.22 -10.35
C TYR A 174 14.16 5.39 -10.33
N ASP A 175 14.67 6.21 -9.41
CA ASP A 175 16.08 6.60 -9.32
C ASP A 175 16.61 6.61 -7.88
N PHE A 176 16.07 5.72 -7.05
CA PHE A 176 16.47 5.48 -5.67
C PHE A 176 16.33 6.74 -4.79
N ASN A 177 15.09 7.21 -4.65
CA ASN A 177 14.69 8.35 -3.81
C ASN A 177 15.22 9.74 -4.24
N LYS A 178 15.84 9.87 -5.42
CA LYS A 178 16.40 11.16 -5.87
C LYS A 178 15.32 12.10 -6.41
N ASN A 179 14.46 11.60 -7.29
CA ASN A 179 13.35 12.35 -7.85
C ASN A 179 12.03 11.63 -7.59
N TRP A 180 10.98 12.42 -7.33
CA TRP A 180 9.64 11.93 -7.06
C TRP A 180 8.67 12.43 -8.13
N GLN A 181 7.83 11.54 -8.62
CA GLN A 181 6.75 11.84 -9.55
C GLN A 181 5.43 11.39 -8.95
N VAL A 182 4.41 12.24 -9.07
CA VAL A 182 3.06 11.90 -8.64
C VAL A 182 2.44 10.97 -9.67
N TYR A 183 1.92 9.85 -9.21
CA TYR A 183 1.11 8.94 -10.02
C TYR A 183 -0.34 9.39 -10.09
N ARG A 184 -0.95 9.71 -8.93
CA ARG A 184 -2.36 10.08 -8.86
C ARG A 184 -2.71 10.77 -7.55
N TYR A 185 -3.69 11.66 -7.62
CA TYR A 185 -4.37 12.24 -6.48
C TYR A 185 -5.74 11.58 -6.27
N PHE A 186 -6.15 11.41 -5.02
CA PHE A 186 -7.49 10.95 -4.65
C PHE A 186 -8.04 11.89 -3.60
N ALA A 187 -9.22 12.47 -3.84
CA ALA A 187 -9.85 13.33 -2.86
C ALA A 187 -11.37 13.33 -2.98
N TYR A 188 -12.06 13.46 -1.84
CA TYR A 188 -13.51 13.64 -1.79
C TYR A 188 -13.93 14.95 -2.47
N ASN A 189 -13.13 16.01 -2.27
CA ASN A 189 -13.23 17.27 -2.99
C ASN A 189 -11.87 17.63 -3.58
N CYS A 190 -11.68 17.31 -4.87
CA CYS A 190 -10.42 17.53 -5.59
C CYS A 190 -10.04 19.01 -5.67
N SER A 191 -11.01 19.88 -5.99
CA SER A 191 -10.79 21.32 -6.13
C SER A 191 -10.28 21.98 -4.84
N GLU A 192 -10.72 21.48 -3.69
CA GLU A 192 -10.32 21.98 -2.36
C GLU A 192 -8.98 21.38 -1.90
N SER A 193 -8.80 20.07 -2.07
CA SER A 193 -7.63 19.36 -1.52
C SER A 193 -6.38 19.52 -2.38
N PHE A 194 -6.57 19.57 -3.70
CA PHE A 194 -5.50 19.64 -4.70
C PHE A 194 -5.84 20.69 -5.78
N PRO A 195 -5.83 21.99 -5.41
CA PRO A 195 -6.22 23.06 -6.33
C PRO A 195 -5.30 23.07 -7.56
N GLY A 196 -5.90 23.21 -8.74
CA GLY A 196 -5.18 23.20 -10.02
C GLY A 196 -4.94 21.81 -10.61
N VAL A 197 -5.16 20.73 -9.86
CA VAL A 197 -5.15 19.37 -10.42
C VAL A 197 -6.47 19.09 -11.13
N ARG A 198 -6.39 18.58 -12.36
CA ARG A 198 -7.57 18.27 -13.16
C ARG A 198 -8.32 17.07 -12.57
N GLU A 199 -9.63 17.20 -12.40
CA GLU A 199 -10.51 16.09 -12.02
C GLU A 199 -10.97 15.28 -13.24
N GLY A 200 -11.24 13.99 -13.01
CA GLY A 200 -11.79 13.08 -14.01
C GLY A 200 -10.78 12.05 -14.54
N PRO A 201 -11.19 11.21 -15.52
CA PRO A 201 -10.30 10.17 -16.05
C PRO A 201 -9.09 10.78 -16.77
N PRO A 202 -7.92 10.13 -16.74
CA PRO A 202 -6.74 10.57 -17.50
C PRO A 202 -7.03 10.55 -19.00
N ARG A 203 -6.51 11.55 -19.74
CA ARG A 203 -6.67 11.66 -21.19
C ARG A 203 -5.56 10.92 -21.95
N ASP A 204 -4.39 10.81 -21.33
CA ASP A 204 -3.22 10.08 -21.81
C ASP A 204 -2.48 9.43 -20.63
N LEU A 205 -1.42 8.67 -20.92
CA LEU A 205 -0.67 7.91 -19.90
C LEU A 205 0.17 8.78 -18.95
N THR A 206 0.41 10.05 -19.28
CA THR A 206 1.20 10.99 -18.47
C THR A 206 0.35 11.98 -17.68
N ASP A 207 -0.96 11.98 -17.92
CA ASP A 207 -1.93 12.89 -17.33
C ASP A 207 -2.17 12.56 -15.84
N VAL A 208 -1.63 13.41 -14.97
CA VAL A 208 -1.79 13.29 -13.51
C VAL A 208 -3.08 13.98 -13.08
N VAL A 209 -4.05 13.17 -12.69
CA VAL A 209 -5.42 13.60 -12.34
C VAL A 209 -5.75 13.38 -10.87
N CYS A 210 -6.86 14.01 -10.44
CA CYS A 210 -7.53 13.72 -9.18
C CYS A 210 -8.81 12.89 -9.41
N GLU A 211 -8.95 11.80 -8.65
CA GLU A 211 -10.12 10.92 -8.69
C GLU A 211 -10.88 10.91 -7.35
N SER A 212 -12.19 11.19 -7.39
CA SER A 212 -13.05 11.21 -6.19
C SER A 212 -13.72 9.86 -5.88
N ARG A 213 -13.78 8.94 -6.84
CA ARG A 213 -14.47 7.63 -6.70
C ARG A 213 -13.98 6.75 -5.55
N TYR A 214 -12.72 6.90 -5.12
CA TYR A 214 -12.15 6.12 -4.02
C TYR A 214 -12.09 6.88 -2.69
N SER A 215 -12.63 8.09 -2.63
CA SER A 215 -12.60 8.95 -1.45
C SER A 215 -13.98 9.19 -0.84
N ALA A 216 -14.99 8.43 -1.26
CA ALA A 216 -16.29 8.46 -0.60
C ALA A 216 -16.18 7.82 0.81
N VAL A 217 -16.93 8.39 1.76
CA VAL A 217 -16.90 7.97 3.16
C VAL A 217 -17.33 6.51 3.32
N ALA A 218 -18.37 6.05 2.63
CA ALA A 218 -18.72 4.62 2.66
C ALA A 218 -17.77 3.77 1.79
N PRO A 219 -17.45 2.51 2.18
CA PRO A 219 -17.83 1.83 3.42
C PRO A 219 -16.94 2.23 4.60
N SER A 220 -17.39 1.98 5.84
CA SER A 220 -16.65 2.30 7.07
C SER A 220 -15.52 1.32 7.41
N THR A 221 -15.46 0.18 6.75
CA THR A 221 -14.40 -0.84 6.86
C THR A 221 -14.24 -1.52 5.51
N ASP A 222 -13.05 -2.03 5.26
CA ASP A 222 -12.68 -2.80 4.06
C ASP A 222 -12.92 -2.02 2.75
N GLY A 223 -12.92 -0.68 2.83
CA GLY A 223 -12.95 0.19 1.65
C GLY A 223 -11.62 0.13 0.92
N GLU A 224 -11.66 0.10 -0.41
CA GLU A 224 -10.45 -0.01 -1.23
C GLU A 224 -10.15 1.28 -2.01
N VAL A 225 -8.85 1.55 -2.18
CA VAL A 225 -8.30 2.49 -3.16
C VAL A 225 -7.46 1.67 -4.12
N ILE A 226 -7.73 1.79 -5.42
CA ILE A 226 -7.03 1.03 -6.45
C ILE A 226 -6.38 2.00 -7.43
N TYR A 227 -5.08 1.84 -7.63
CA TYR A 227 -4.34 2.53 -8.67
C TYR A 227 -3.77 1.52 -9.67
N ARG A 228 -3.87 1.84 -10.96
CA ARG A 228 -3.29 1.07 -12.06
C ARG A 228 -2.40 2.02 -12.85
N VAL A 229 -1.15 1.63 -13.07
CA VAL A 229 -0.19 2.43 -13.85
C VAL A 229 -0.67 2.60 -15.28
N LEU A 230 -1.24 1.54 -15.86
CA LEU A 230 -1.83 1.53 -17.20
C LEU A 230 -3.36 1.47 -17.08
N PRO A 231 -4.08 2.59 -17.30
CA PRO A 231 -5.54 2.62 -17.22
C PRO A 231 -6.17 1.78 -18.34
N PRO A 232 -7.18 0.93 -18.04
CA PRO A 232 -7.80 0.06 -19.05
C PRO A 232 -8.62 0.82 -20.11
N ASN A 233 -8.95 2.08 -19.85
CA ASN A 233 -9.73 2.93 -20.75
C ASN A 233 -8.88 3.71 -21.78
N LEU A 234 -7.55 3.57 -21.73
CA LEU A 234 -6.64 4.20 -22.68
C LEU A 234 -6.06 3.13 -23.62
N PRO A 235 -6.07 3.34 -24.95
CA PRO A 235 -5.42 2.42 -25.88
C PRO A 235 -3.91 2.46 -25.68
N ILE A 236 -3.27 1.29 -25.78
CA ILE A 236 -1.81 1.14 -25.72
C ILE A 236 -1.36 0.49 -27.01
N ASP A 237 -0.75 1.29 -27.90
CA ASP A 237 -0.31 0.81 -29.20
C ASP A 237 0.93 -0.10 -29.09
N ASN A 238 1.89 0.28 -28.24
CA ASN A 238 3.11 -0.49 -28.01
C ASN A 238 3.46 -0.59 -26.51
N PRO A 239 3.26 -1.77 -25.87
CA PRO A 239 3.58 -1.97 -24.46
C PRO A 239 5.08 -1.93 -24.15
N TYR A 240 5.95 -2.05 -25.15
CA TYR A 240 7.41 -1.99 -25.00
C TYR A 240 7.99 -0.60 -25.31
N SER A 241 7.14 0.40 -25.55
CA SER A 241 7.60 1.78 -25.75
C SER A 241 8.29 2.33 -24.49
N GLU A 242 9.28 3.21 -24.66
CA GLU A 242 10.00 3.82 -23.53
C GLU A 242 9.06 4.53 -22.55
N GLN A 243 7.99 5.13 -23.05
CA GLN A 243 6.97 5.78 -22.23
C GLN A 243 6.26 4.77 -21.31
N VAL A 244 5.75 3.66 -21.86
CA VAL A 244 5.03 2.64 -21.08
C VAL A 244 5.98 1.98 -20.08
N GLN A 245 7.16 1.57 -20.52
CA GLN A 245 8.17 0.97 -19.65
C GLN A 245 8.59 1.94 -18.54
N GLY A 246 8.82 3.22 -18.89
CA GLY A 246 9.17 4.28 -17.94
C GLY A 246 8.12 4.54 -16.87
N LEU A 247 6.83 4.34 -17.17
CA LEU A 247 5.74 4.46 -16.19
C LEU A 247 5.68 3.27 -15.24
N LEU A 248 5.98 2.06 -15.73
CA LEU A 248 6.01 0.83 -14.94
C LEU A 248 7.22 0.77 -14.01
N LYS A 249 8.35 1.37 -14.40
CA LYS A 249 9.58 1.38 -13.60
C LYS A 249 9.39 2.02 -12.23
N ILE A 250 9.87 1.35 -11.19
CA ILE A 250 9.87 1.85 -9.83
C ILE A 250 11.07 1.33 -9.04
N THR A 251 11.61 2.18 -8.18
CA THR A 251 12.55 1.83 -7.11
C THR A 251 11.97 2.18 -5.74
N ASN A 252 11.05 3.15 -5.66
CA ASN A 252 10.43 3.55 -4.41
C ASN A 252 8.97 3.92 -4.63
N LEU A 253 8.10 3.51 -3.71
CA LEU A 253 6.69 3.88 -3.68
C LEU A 253 6.42 4.68 -2.42
N ARG A 254 5.70 5.79 -2.53
CA ARG A 254 5.26 6.59 -1.40
C ARG A 254 3.77 6.86 -1.49
N ILE A 255 3.10 6.65 -0.36
CA ILE A 255 1.68 6.95 -0.18
C ILE A 255 1.60 8.07 0.85
N ASN A 256 1.05 9.22 0.47
CA ASN A 256 0.85 10.35 1.37
C ASN A 256 -0.64 10.51 1.67
N PHE A 257 -1.02 10.29 2.92
CA PHE A 257 -2.31 10.65 3.46
C PHE A 257 -2.28 12.12 3.88
N THR A 258 -3.30 12.89 3.51
CA THR A 258 -3.28 14.35 3.69
C THR A 258 -4.48 14.92 4.43
N LYS A 259 -5.64 14.24 4.40
CA LYS A 259 -6.86 14.71 5.07
C LYS A 259 -7.74 13.56 5.52
N LEU A 260 -8.21 13.60 6.77
CA LEU A 260 -9.19 12.66 7.32
C LEU A 260 -10.62 13.11 6.97
N HIS A 261 -11.59 12.19 7.03
CA HIS A 261 -12.99 12.60 7.01
C HIS A 261 -13.42 13.15 8.36
N THR A 262 -14.14 14.26 8.36
CA THR A 262 -14.80 14.84 9.53
C THR A 262 -16.25 14.35 9.56
N LEU A 263 -16.59 13.39 10.42
CA LEU A 263 -17.91 12.75 10.46
C LEU A 263 -18.96 13.59 11.24
N GLY A 264 -18.85 14.91 11.16
CA GLY A 264 -19.69 15.85 11.91
C GLY A 264 -19.16 16.23 13.30
N ASP A 265 -17.96 15.79 13.68
CA ASP A 265 -17.35 16.16 14.97
C ASP A 265 -16.76 17.59 15.02
N ASP A 266 -16.70 18.31 13.88
CA ASP A 266 -16.20 19.70 13.79
C ASP A 266 -17.22 20.77 14.23
N LEU A 267 -18.48 20.39 14.46
CA LEU A 267 -19.52 21.30 14.92
C LEU A 267 -19.98 20.86 16.32
N LEU A 268 -19.47 21.55 17.35
CA LEU A 268 -19.87 21.54 18.78
C LEU A 268 -19.00 20.74 19.76
N ASP A 269 -17.68 21.02 19.86
CA ASP A 269 -16.97 20.77 21.13
C ASP A 269 -16.22 22.02 21.62
N ARG A 270 -16.96 22.94 22.26
CA ARG A 270 -16.41 24.05 23.05
C ARG A 270 -16.08 23.55 24.47
N ARG A 271 -15.10 22.66 24.62
CA ARG A 271 -14.58 22.28 25.94
C ARG A 271 -13.09 22.56 26.03
N GLU A 272 -12.70 23.22 27.12
CA GLU A 272 -11.39 23.81 27.37
C GLU A 272 -10.21 22.80 27.49
N GLU A 273 -10.42 21.51 27.23
CA GLU A 273 -9.39 20.47 27.36
C GLU A 273 -8.53 20.28 26.09
N ILE A 274 -8.79 21.03 25.00
CA ILE A 274 -8.04 20.96 23.74
C ILE A 274 -7.00 22.09 23.62
N GLN A 275 -7.03 23.11 24.49
CA GLN A 275 -5.93 24.08 24.57
C GLN A 275 -4.84 23.53 25.49
N VAL A 276 -3.97 22.70 24.92
CA VAL A 276 -2.72 22.32 25.58
C VAL A 276 -1.82 23.55 25.66
N ARG A 277 -1.50 23.96 26.89
CA ARG A 277 -0.40 24.87 27.24
C ARG A 277 0.92 24.39 26.68
#